data_AF-A0A7C7UUK8-F1
#
_entry.id   AF-A0A7C7UUK8-F1
#
_cell.length_a   1.000
_cell.length_b   1.000
_cell.length_c   1.000
_cell.angle_alpha   90.00
_cell.angle_beta   90.00
_cell.angle_gamma   90.00
#
_symmetry.space_group_name_H-M   'P 1'
#
loop_
_entity.id
_entity.type
_entity.pdbx_description
1 polymer ?
#
loop_
_entity_poly.entity_id
_entity_poly.type
_entity_poly.pdbx_seq_one_letter_code
_entity_poly.pdbx_strand_id
1 'polypeptide(L)'
;MAFLILSSLFFPFRDKNLLLFLILFGIFVLSVIMAMMYRIIPFLVWMHLSTQGVQKAPTMFEVIKPKFIWWNFYIYLISILSLIFIPLKIYFISLIVFTLNFVFFFVNITRGVFVYIRYRKK
;
A
#
# COMPACT_ATOMS: atom_id res chain seq x y z
N MET A 1 3.47 -13.38 1.65
CA MET A 1 4.08 -14.73 1.55
C MET A 1 3.61 -15.50 0.34
N ALA A 2 2.30 -15.67 0.09
CA ALA A 2 1.78 -16.48 -1.01
C ALA A 2 2.42 -16.16 -2.38
N PHE A 3 2.47 -14.88 -2.78
CA PHE A 3 3.11 -14.47 -4.05
C PHE A 3 4.61 -14.79 -4.13
N LEU A 4 5.32 -14.70 -3.00
CA LEU A 4 6.75 -14.99 -2.93
C LEU A 4 7.00 -16.49 -3.14
N ILE A 5 6.20 -17.32 -2.47
CA ILE A 5 6.23 -18.78 -2.59
C ILE A 5 5.85 -19.20 -4.02
N LEU A 6 4.78 -18.60 -4.57
CA LEU A 6 4.34 -18.85 -5.93
C LEU A 6 5.44 -18.49 -6.95
N SER A 7 6.07 -17.33 -6.77
CA SER A 7 7.17 -16.87 -7.62
C SER A 7 8.36 -17.83 -7.55
N SER A 8 8.79 -18.23 -6.35
CA SER A 8 9.92 -19.15 -6.17
C SER A 8 9.64 -20.57 -6.68
N LEU A 9 8.39 -21.04 -6.64
CA LEU A 9 8.01 -22.39 -7.08
C LEU A 9 7.87 -22.49 -8.60
N PHE A 10 7.18 -21.53 -9.23
CA PHE A 10 6.87 -21.59 -10.67
C PHE A 10 7.96 -20.98 -11.56
N PHE A 11 8.73 -20.03 -11.02
CA PHE A 11 9.71 -19.26 -11.78
C PHE A 11 11.06 -19.29 -11.05
N PRO A 12 11.74 -20.45 -10.99
CA PRO A 12 13.10 -20.50 -10.48
C PRO A 12 13.99 -19.54 -11.28
N PHE A 13 15.06 -19.01 -10.66
CA PHE A 13 16.05 -18.09 -11.23
C PHE A 13 16.73 -18.68 -12.48
N ARG A 14 16.00 -18.71 -13.59
CA ARG A 14 16.41 -19.27 -14.88
C ARG A 14 16.03 -18.25 -15.95
N ASP A 15 16.95 -18.00 -16.88
CA ASP A 15 16.99 -16.78 -17.70
C ASP A 15 15.67 -16.39 -18.39
N LYS A 16 14.86 -17.37 -18.82
CA LYS A 16 13.59 -17.11 -19.52
C LYS A 16 12.46 -16.62 -18.61
N ASN A 17 12.52 -16.89 -17.31
CA ASN A 17 11.46 -16.63 -16.34
C ASN A 17 11.80 -15.52 -15.33
N LEU A 18 13.03 -14.99 -15.40
CA LEU A 18 13.58 -14.01 -14.47
C LEU A 18 12.74 -12.72 -14.43
N LEU A 19 12.27 -12.23 -15.57
CA LEU A 19 11.46 -11.02 -15.65
C LEU A 19 10.12 -11.20 -14.92
N LEU A 20 9.47 -12.35 -15.10
CA LEU A 20 8.18 -12.62 -14.45
C LEU A 20 8.34 -12.82 -12.95
N PHE A 21 9.43 -13.48 -12.53
CA PHE A 21 9.83 -13.58 -11.13
C PHE A 21 10.01 -12.18 -10.51
N LEU A 22 10.75 -11.28 -11.18
CA LEU A 22 10.98 -9.91 -10.70
C LEU A 22 9.67 -9.12 -10.55
N ILE A 23 8.73 -9.27 -11.49
CA ILE A 23 7.41 -8.63 -11.41
C ILE A 23 6.64 -9.12 -10.18
N LEU A 24 6.52 -10.45 -10.01
CA LEU A 24 5.79 -11.03 -8.87
C LEU A 24 6.44 -10.69 -7.53
N PHE A 25 7.78 -10.71 -7.49
CA PHE A 25 8.55 -10.30 -6.33
C PHE A 25 8.35 -8.81 -6.03
N GLY A 26 8.40 -7.95 -7.05
CA GLY A 26 8.15 -6.51 -6.92
C GLY A 26 6.75 -6.21 -6.38
N ILE A 27 5.73 -6.88 -6.89
CA ILE A 27 4.34 -6.79 -6.39
C ILE A 27 4.27 -7.23 -4.93
N PHE A 28 4.98 -8.29 -4.55
CA PHE A 28 5.03 -8.71 -3.16
C PHE A 28 5.69 -7.63 -2.27
N VAL A 29 6.88 -7.15 -2.63
CA VAL A 29 7.62 -6.13 -1.87
C VAL A 29 6.78 -4.85 -1.73
N LEU A 30 6.17 -4.39 -2.82
CA LEU A 30 5.31 -3.21 -2.82
C LEU A 30 4.12 -3.36 -1.85
N SER A 31 3.51 -4.55 -1.78
CA SER A 31 2.41 -4.83 -0.85
C SER A 31 2.86 -4.69 0.62
N VAL A 32 4.07 -5.16 0.94
CA VAL A 32 4.64 -5.06 2.28
C VAL A 32 4.94 -3.60 2.61
N ILE A 33 5.54 -2.85 1.68
CA ILE A 33 5.82 -1.43 1.85
C ILE A 33 4.52 -0.65 2.12
N MET A 34 3.47 -0.85 1.31
CA MET A 34 2.19 -0.17 1.52
C MET A 34 1.57 -0.51 2.90
N ALA A 35 1.60 -1.77 3.30
CA ALA A 35 1.09 -2.21 4.60
C ALA A 35 1.87 -1.58 5.77
N MET A 36 3.19 -1.49 5.65
CA MET A 36 4.04 -0.88 6.67
C MET A 36 3.84 0.64 6.74
N MET A 37 3.66 1.32 5.60
CA MET A 37 3.36 2.76 5.60
C MET A 37 2.07 3.07 6.36
N TYR A 38 1.03 2.23 6.23
CA TYR A 38 -0.20 2.36 7.02
C TYR A 38 -0.04 2.15 8.52
N ARG A 39 1.06 1.56 8.98
CA ARG A 39 1.39 1.41 10.41
C ARG A 39 2.34 2.51 10.89
N ILE A 40 3.40 2.75 10.13
CA ILE A 40 4.48 3.69 10.48
C ILE A 40 3.94 5.11 10.56
N ILE A 41 3.12 5.55 9.59
CA ILE A 41 2.65 6.95 9.56
C ILE A 41 1.76 7.28 10.77
N PRO A 42 0.70 6.50 11.08
CA PRO A 42 -0.08 6.73 12.30
C PRO A 42 0.74 6.65 13.58
N PHE A 43 1.70 5.72 13.65
CA PHE A 43 2.61 5.59 14.78
C PHE A 43 3.45 6.86 14.98
N LEU A 44 4.07 7.37 13.91
CA LEU A 44 4.89 8.58 13.95
C LEU A 44 4.05 9.81 14.35
N VAL A 45 2.83 9.94 13.81
CA VAL A 45 1.92 11.05 14.16
C VAL A 45 1.56 11.02 15.63
N TRP A 46 1.16 9.85 16.15
CA TRP A 46 0.83 9.69 17.56
C TRP A 46 2.04 9.96 18.46
N MET A 47 3.20 9.37 18.17
CA MET A 47 4.42 9.52 18.95
C MET A 47 4.90 10.97 19.00
N HIS A 48 4.88 11.65 17.85
CA HIS A 48 5.32 13.05 17.79
C HIS A 48 4.36 14.00 18.52
N LEU A 49 3.04 13.80 18.42
CA LEU A 49 2.07 14.64 19.14
C LEU A 49 2.09 14.36 20.65
N SER A 50 2.29 13.10 21.05
CA SER A 50 2.40 12.71 22.46
C SER A 50 3.64 13.30 23.11
N THR A 51 4.78 13.30 22.42
CA THR A 51 6.03 13.92 22.91
C THR A 51 5.97 15.45 22.97
N GLN A 52 5.10 16.08 22.17
CA GLN A 52 4.83 17.52 22.23
C GLN A 52 3.89 17.95 23.36
N GLY A 53 3.37 17.02 24.16
CA GLY A 53 2.47 17.35 25.28
C GLY A 53 1.04 17.69 24.87
N VAL A 54 0.61 17.33 23.65
CA VAL A 54 -0.78 17.51 23.21
C VAL A 54 -1.69 16.59 24.05
N GLN A 55 -2.52 17.17 24.93
CA GLN A 55 -3.32 16.44 25.93
C GLN A 55 -4.24 15.36 25.34
N LYS A 56 -4.68 15.50 24.09
CA LYS A 56 -5.54 14.54 23.38
C LYS A 56 -4.92 14.15 22.03
N ALA A 57 -3.73 13.56 22.07
CA ALA A 57 -3.09 13.02 20.86
C ALA A 57 -4.00 11.94 20.22
N PRO A 58 -4.22 11.99 18.89
CA PRO A 58 -5.10 11.05 18.21
C PRO A 58 -4.50 9.66 18.23
N THR A 59 -5.34 8.65 18.48
CA THR A 59 -4.89 7.25 18.41
C THR A 59 -4.56 6.86 16.96
N MET A 60 -3.76 5.81 16.75
CA MET A 60 -3.36 5.39 15.39
C MET A 60 -4.57 5.12 14.46
N PHE A 61 -5.67 4.60 15.03
CA PHE A 61 -6.91 4.34 14.31
C PHE A 61 -7.70 5.61 13.97
N GLU A 62 -7.45 6.71 14.68
CA GLU A 62 -8.02 8.03 14.37
C GLU A 62 -7.23 8.74 13.27
N VAL A 63 -5.90 8.55 13.22
CA VAL A 63 -5.05 9.12 12.17
C VAL A 63 -5.39 8.51 10.81
N ILE A 64 -5.46 7.18 10.73
CA ILE A 64 -5.93 6.48 9.53
C ILE A 64 -6.97 5.44 9.96
N LYS A 65 -8.22 5.63 9.51
CA LYS A 65 -9.30 4.71 9.85
C LYS A 65 -9.05 3.34 9.23
N PRO A 66 -9.26 2.24 9.98
CA PRO A 66 -9.02 0.88 9.50
C PRO A 66 -9.83 0.53 8.24
N LYS A 67 -11.03 1.13 8.08
CA LYS A 67 -11.85 0.96 6.88
C LYS A 67 -11.10 1.33 5.59
N PHE A 68 -10.32 2.41 5.60
CA PHE A 68 -9.57 2.84 4.41
C PHE A 68 -8.39 1.92 4.08
N ILE A 69 -7.79 1.29 5.10
CA ILE A 69 -6.74 0.29 4.93
C ILE A 69 -7.30 -0.93 4.20
N TRP A 70 -8.48 -1.41 4.62
CA TRP A 70 -9.17 -2.52 3.97
C TRP A 70 -9.57 -2.18 2.53
N TRP A 71 -10.11 -1.00 2.26
CA TRP A 71 -10.40 -0.56 0.89
C TRP A 71 -9.16 -0.55 0.01
N ASN A 72 -8.03 -0.02 0.51
CA ASN A 72 -6.78 -0.01 -0.24
C ASN A 72 -6.29 -1.45 -0.52
N PHE A 73 -6.45 -2.36 0.44
CA PHE A 73 -6.12 -3.77 0.23
C PHE A 73 -6.96 -4.41 -0.88
N TYR A 74 -8.27 -4.20 -0.90
CA TYR A 74 -9.14 -4.74 -1.95
C TYR A 74 -8.82 -4.13 -3.32
N ILE A 75 -8.59 -2.83 -3.41
CA ILE A 75 -8.21 -2.17 -4.68
C ILE A 75 -6.85 -2.69 -5.18
N TYR A 76 -5.90 -2.89 -4.28
CA TYR A 76 -4.60 -3.48 -4.63
C TYR A 76 -4.75 -4.92 -5.14
N LEU A 77 -5.61 -5.72 -4.50
CA LEU A 77 -5.89 -7.09 -4.93
C LEU A 77 -6.55 -7.13 -6.32
N ILE A 78 -7.49 -6.22 -6.59
CA ILE A 78 -8.08 -6.03 -7.92
C ILE A 78 -7.01 -5.59 -8.94
N SER A 79 -6.08 -4.72 -8.53
CA SER A 79 -4.95 -4.29 -9.37
C SER A 79 -4.09 -5.49 -9.80
N ILE A 80 -3.77 -6.38 -8.87
CA ILE A 80 -3.00 -7.59 -9.20
C ILE A 80 -3.80 -8.50 -10.14
N LEU A 81 -5.08 -8.74 -9.87
CA LEU A 81 -5.94 -9.57 -10.74
C LEU A 81 -6.07 -8.98 -12.15
N SER A 82 -6.03 -7.64 -12.27
CA SER A 82 -6.08 -6.96 -13.57
C SER A 82 -4.87 -7.27 -14.46
N LEU A 83 -3.77 -7.82 -13.93
CA LEU A 83 -2.61 -8.22 -14.75
C LEU A 83 -2.94 -9.38 -15.71
N ILE A 84 -4.01 -10.14 -15.46
CA ILE A 84 -4.50 -11.20 -16.36
C ILE A 84 -4.91 -10.61 -17.73
N PHE A 85 -5.21 -9.31 -17.82
CA PHE A 85 -5.57 -8.66 -19.09
C PHE A 85 -4.38 -8.29 -19.99
N ILE A 86 -3.14 -8.39 -19.48
CA ILE A 86 -1.92 -8.13 -20.26
C ILE A 86 -1.78 -9.05 -21.48
N PRO A 87 -1.89 -10.39 -21.37
CA PRO A 87 -1.82 -11.28 -22.55
C PRO A 87 -2.95 -11.03 -23.56
N LEU A 88 -4.09 -10.50 -23.11
CA LEU A 88 -5.22 -10.12 -23.97
C LEU A 88 -4.97 -8.81 -24.75
N LYS A 89 -3.79 -8.20 -24.61
CA LYS A 89 -3.40 -6.89 -25.18
C LYS A 89 -4.24 -5.70 -24.70
N ILE A 90 -5.03 -5.87 -23.64
CA ILE A 90 -5.84 -4.79 -23.04
C ILE A 90 -5.13 -4.24 -21.80
N TYR A 91 -3.89 -3.78 -21.98
CA TYR A 91 -3.02 -3.32 -20.90
C TYR A 91 -3.50 -2.02 -20.24
N PHE A 92 -4.31 -1.21 -20.94
CA PHE A 92 -4.85 0.05 -20.43
C PHE A 92 -5.70 -0.15 -19.16
N ILE A 93 -6.43 -1.27 -19.07
CA ILE A 93 -7.24 -1.58 -17.87
C ILE A 93 -6.33 -1.73 -16.65
N SER A 94 -5.28 -2.56 -16.77
CA SER A 94 -4.35 -2.79 -15.66
C SER A 94 -3.67 -1.48 -15.25
N LEU A 95 -3.25 -0.67 -16.24
CA LEU A 95 -2.64 0.62 -15.99
C LEU A 95 -3.55 1.56 -15.19
N ILE A 96 -4.81 1.70 -15.60
CA ILE A 96 -5.79 2.56 -14.93
C ILE A 96 -6.03 2.09 -13.49
N VAL A 97 -6.22 0.79 -13.28
CA VAL A 97 -6.50 0.23 -11.95
C VAL A 97 -5.31 0.42 -11.00
N PHE A 98 -4.08 0.17 -11.47
CA PHE A 98 -2.87 0.42 -10.67
C PHE A 98 -2.71 1.91 -10.34
N THR A 99 -2.97 2.79 -11.29
CA THR A 99 -2.89 4.25 -11.08
C THR A 99 -3.90 4.69 -10.01
N LEU A 100 -5.14 4.21 -10.10
CA LEU A 100 -6.17 4.48 -9.09
C LEU A 100 -5.77 3.98 -7.71
N ASN A 101 -5.16 2.80 -7.61
CA ASN A 101 -4.66 2.27 -6.34
C ASN A 101 -3.60 3.20 -5.71
N PHE A 102 -2.60 3.63 -6.49
CA PHE A 102 -1.56 4.53 -5.99
C PHE A 102 -2.10 5.90 -5.60
N VAL A 103 -3.03 6.45 -6.37
CA VAL A 103 -3.71 7.72 -6.03
C VAL A 103 -4.48 7.57 -4.72
N PHE A 104 -5.25 6.49 -4.55
CA PHE A 104 -6.02 6.24 -3.34
C PHE A 104 -5.11 6.06 -2.11
N PHE A 105 -4.03 5.31 -2.27
CA PHE A 105 -2.99 5.13 -1.26
C PHE A 105 -2.39 6.47 -0.82
N PHE A 106 -1.99 7.30 -1.79
CA PHE A 106 -1.40 8.62 -1.55
C PHE A 106 -2.37 9.56 -0.83
N VAL A 107 -3.63 9.61 -1.25
CA VAL A 107 -4.69 10.40 -0.59
C VAL A 107 -4.90 9.95 0.85
N ASN A 108 -4.87 8.65 1.14
CA ASN A 108 -5.05 8.15 2.51
C ASN A 108 -3.88 8.51 3.43
N ILE A 109 -2.65 8.46 2.91
CA ILE A 109 -1.45 8.85 3.67
C ILE A 109 -1.44 10.35 3.95
N THR A 110 -1.67 11.17 2.92
CA THR A 110 -1.69 12.63 3.06
C THR A 110 -2.78 13.08 4.03
N ARG A 111 -3.95 12.42 4.04
CA ARG A 111 -4.99 12.64 5.07
C ARG A 111 -4.46 12.40 6.49
N GLY A 112 -3.67 11.35 6.72
CA GLY A 112 -3.02 11.11 8.01
C GLY A 112 -2.07 12.24 8.42
N VAL A 113 -1.33 12.80 7.46
CA VAL A 113 -0.47 13.99 7.69
C VAL A 113 -1.30 15.23 7.99
N PHE A 114 -2.45 15.42 7.34
CA PHE A 114 -3.34 16.55 7.66
C PHE A 114 -3.93 16.45 9.08
N VAL A 115 -4.18 15.24 9.59
CA VAL A 115 -4.57 15.04 11.00
C VAL A 115 -3.47 15.59 11.91
N TYR A 116 -2.21 15.26 11.64
CA TYR A 116 -1.08 15.80 12.40
C TYR A 116 -1.06 17.34 12.42
N ILE A 117 -1.15 17.99 11.26
CA ILE A 117 -1.13 19.46 11.15
C ILE A 117 -2.30 20.09 11.93
N ARG A 118 -3.48 19.46 11.92
CA ARG A 118 -4.66 19.94 12.63
C ARG A 118 -4.49 19.91 14.14
N TYR A 119 -3.91 18.85 14.69
CA TYR A 119 -3.72 18.72 16.14
C TYR A 119 -2.54 19.54 16.65
N ARG A 120 -1.50 19.77 15.83
CA ARG A 120 -0.37 20.63 16.21
C ARG A 120 -0.75 22.11 16.37
N LYS A 121 -1.76 22.58 15.63
CA LYS A 121 -2.24 23.98 15.70
C LYS A 121 -3.19 24.25 16.87
N LYS A 122 -3.65 23.22 17.59
CA LYS A 122 -4.52 23.34 18.75
C LYS A 122 -3.69 23.27 20.02
#